data_AF-S4Y9A5-F1
#
_entry.id   AF-S4Y9A5-F1
#
_cell.length_a   1.000
_cell.length_b   1.000
_cell.length_c   1.000
_cell.angle_alpha   90.00
_cell.angle_beta   90.00
_cell.angle_gamma   90.00
#
_symmetry.space_group_name_H-M   'P 1'
#
loop_
_entity.id
_entity.type
_entity.pdbx_description
1 polymer ?
#
loop_
_entity_poly.entity_id
_entity_poly.type
_entity_poly.pdbx_seq_one_letter_code
_entity_poly.pdbx_strand_id
1 'polypeptide(L)'
;MTASVEGVWSPSRAPVHEISLKVLAVIADEATHTLFSRVVTSDELMLASDLAEGIALAETAAPDVAFIDVGLGDGAGLAMVHHLKALAPEATVFALATRAQLEAGAHAVALGGAGLFLLPLGGDEVLNAVGSVRVRFVERALRVQLEQESARSARAAGWIARVAELADARDRNAAAQQVAEVFVEATGAAAAAVYLTVGERSTELTRSALTGPLDRAPAYGSEADILDFARREQLIVVPLALRRLSAGHLLLQKEPGRSSAFPSVRRPDSSVSTSRRAPLLDGLVKLLATQATTALALLGERERSTGGAAMKDPASSAYSFAYYVDVAGREIDKAKRHGRRFTIATIVIEPDATAAPERPDDLSYWRATPPPPANGLNAGQVAEHLLRAVRDTDILARVDENEFHLLMPETAGLEAHACHRRMLSRVAGSEKRAGYLPKGLLVGLATFPHDGQGLAQLLRIARRRAEATKSSILHRVPQDRRSIGEIFSLLVREAPSAEGPSAISAPRALDLSVTDTVLLATSVIRNALRGGAVLILVAHHDGLSLGAQVKALLASPRDDVVVHALDLRSAPGCDDIEALCVLAEHGAYALVGRNQGGFVKGIHAADPLLADFLAERLGRAAGLRVFG
;
A
#
# COMPACT_ATOMS: atom_id res chain seq x y z
N MET A 1 11.88 2.64 -36.16
CA MET A 1 11.03 1.92 -37.13
C MET A 1 9.79 2.74 -37.33
N THR A 2 9.66 3.26 -38.55
CA THR A 2 8.64 4.18 -39.06
C THR A 2 7.28 3.50 -39.11
N ALA A 3 6.31 3.99 -38.34
CA ALA A 3 4.91 3.59 -38.44
C ALA A 3 4.14 4.71 -39.14
N SER A 4 3.44 4.29 -40.19
CA SER A 4 2.76 5.04 -41.24
C SER A 4 1.70 6.00 -40.71
N VAL A 5 1.58 7.17 -41.35
CA VAL A 5 0.70 8.30 -41.02
C VAL A 5 -0.68 8.22 -41.69
N GLU A 6 -1.01 7.15 -42.42
CA GLU A 6 -2.30 7.05 -43.12
C GLU A 6 -3.24 6.06 -42.43
N GLY A 7 -3.80 6.50 -41.30
CA GLY A 7 -5.06 5.96 -40.81
C GLY A 7 -6.20 6.56 -41.63
N VAL A 8 -6.47 5.98 -42.80
CA VAL A 8 -7.67 6.29 -43.59
C VAL A 8 -8.88 6.12 -42.66
N TRP A 9 -9.48 7.25 -42.29
CA TRP A 9 -10.73 7.31 -41.55
C TRP A 9 -11.82 6.81 -42.51
N SER A 10 -12.08 5.50 -42.49
CA SER A 10 -13.20 4.92 -43.22
C SER A 10 -14.45 5.14 -42.36
N PRO A 11 -15.41 5.99 -42.76
CA PRO A 11 -16.69 6.05 -42.08
C PRO A 11 -17.38 4.73 -42.41
N SER A 12 -17.28 3.75 -41.52
CA SER A 12 -18.20 2.63 -41.49
C SER A 12 -19.59 3.22 -41.24
N ARG A 13 -20.28 3.59 -42.33
CA ARG A 13 -21.73 3.79 -42.34
C ARG A 13 -22.32 2.57 -41.63
N ALA A 14 -22.92 2.79 -40.47
CA ALA A 14 -23.82 1.79 -39.88
C ALA A 14 -24.81 1.36 -40.99
N PRO A 15 -25.03 0.07 -41.20
CA PRO A 15 -25.87 -0.38 -42.30
C PRO A 15 -27.30 0.11 -42.03
N VAL A 16 -27.79 1.02 -42.86
CA VAL A 16 -29.18 1.54 -42.88
C VAL A 16 -30.23 0.40 -43.04
N HIS A 17 -29.78 -0.83 -43.26
CA HIS A 17 -30.56 -2.01 -43.63
C HIS A 17 -30.96 -2.91 -42.43
N GLU A 18 -30.61 -2.60 -41.19
CA GLU A 18 -30.88 -3.50 -40.04
C GLU A 18 -32.14 -3.17 -39.21
N ILE A 19 -32.83 -2.06 -39.47
CA ILE A 19 -34.06 -1.70 -38.74
C ILE A 19 -35.28 -2.15 -39.54
N SER A 20 -35.99 -3.17 -39.07
CA SER A 20 -37.31 -3.59 -39.60
C SER A 20 -38.40 -2.69 -39.04
N LEU A 21 -39.20 -2.06 -39.91
CA LEU A 21 -40.37 -1.27 -39.50
C LEU A 21 -41.61 -2.14 -39.42
N LYS A 22 -42.57 -1.72 -38.61
CA LYS A 22 -43.92 -2.27 -38.58
C LYS A 22 -44.86 -1.40 -39.39
N VAL A 23 -45.36 -1.94 -40.51
CA VAL A 23 -46.22 -1.23 -41.46
C VAL A 23 -47.64 -1.79 -41.35
N LEU A 24 -48.59 -0.97 -40.92
CA LEU A 24 -50.01 -1.30 -40.92
C LEU A 24 -50.68 -0.70 -42.15
N ALA A 25 -51.49 -1.47 -42.88
CA ALA A 25 -52.36 -0.94 -43.91
C ALA A 25 -53.80 -1.40 -43.69
N VAL A 26 -54.73 -0.45 -43.58
CA VAL A 26 -56.15 -0.68 -43.31
C VAL A 26 -56.97 -0.20 -44.49
N ILE A 27 -57.34 -1.13 -45.37
CA ILE A 27 -57.87 -0.86 -46.72
C ILE A 27 -58.80 -2.02 -47.10
N ALA A 28 -59.95 -1.78 -47.72
CA ALA A 28 -60.81 -2.88 -48.18
C ALA A 28 -60.42 -3.42 -49.57
N ASP A 29 -59.71 -2.62 -50.37
CA ASP A 29 -59.37 -2.94 -51.76
C ASP A 29 -58.28 -4.02 -51.88
N GLU A 30 -58.65 -5.16 -52.50
CA GLU A 30 -57.79 -6.32 -52.69
C GLU A 30 -56.59 -6.04 -53.62
N ALA A 31 -56.76 -5.15 -54.60
CA ALA A 31 -55.68 -4.74 -55.49
C ALA A 31 -54.58 -3.98 -54.73
N THR A 32 -54.98 -3.11 -53.80
CA THR A 32 -54.06 -2.37 -52.93
C THR A 32 -53.40 -3.28 -51.88
N HIS A 33 -54.12 -4.26 -51.31
CA HIS A 33 -53.50 -5.31 -50.45
C HIS A 33 -52.39 -6.07 -51.18
N THR A 34 -52.66 -6.45 -52.43
CA THR A 34 -51.68 -7.13 -53.28
C THR A 34 -50.47 -6.24 -53.56
N LEU A 35 -50.68 -4.93 -53.74
CA LEU A 35 -49.59 -3.96 -53.91
C LEU A 35 -48.71 -3.88 -52.66
N PHE A 36 -49.29 -3.68 -51.47
CA PHE A 36 -48.54 -3.62 -50.21
C PHE A 36 -47.69 -4.87 -49.98
N SER A 37 -48.27 -6.05 -50.24
CA SER A 37 -47.55 -7.33 -50.11
C SER A 37 -46.37 -7.49 -51.07
N ARG A 38 -46.42 -6.84 -52.25
CA ARG A 38 -45.32 -6.86 -53.23
C ARG A 38 -44.24 -5.82 -52.93
N VAL A 39 -44.64 -4.70 -52.37
CA VAL A 39 -43.77 -3.53 -52.18
C VAL A 39 -43.05 -3.57 -50.83
N VAL A 40 -43.76 -3.98 -49.77
CA VAL A 40 -43.23 -4.06 -48.40
C VAL A 40 -42.70 -5.47 -48.15
N THR A 41 -41.44 -5.71 -48.51
CA THR A 41 -40.81 -7.04 -48.43
C THR A 41 -39.81 -7.21 -47.30
N SER A 42 -39.23 -6.10 -46.82
CA SER A 42 -38.14 -6.08 -45.81
C SER A 42 -38.60 -5.61 -44.43
N ASP A 43 -39.90 -5.30 -44.29
CA ASP A 43 -40.54 -4.80 -43.07
C ASP A 43 -41.67 -5.73 -42.66
N GLU A 44 -42.10 -5.63 -41.40
CA GLU A 44 -43.23 -6.39 -40.86
C GLU A 44 -44.54 -5.74 -41.33
N LEU A 45 -45.20 -6.37 -42.31
CA LEU A 45 -46.46 -5.90 -42.88
C LEU A 45 -47.66 -6.51 -42.15
N MET A 46 -48.57 -5.65 -41.70
CA MET A 46 -49.86 -5.99 -41.12
C MET A 46 -50.95 -5.43 -42.02
N LEU A 47 -51.78 -6.31 -42.59
CA LEU A 47 -52.90 -5.93 -43.45
C LEU A 47 -54.21 -6.11 -42.68
N ALA A 48 -55.10 -5.13 -42.80
CA ALA A 48 -56.45 -5.18 -42.29
C ALA A 48 -57.45 -4.81 -43.38
N SER A 49 -58.53 -5.57 -43.45
CA SER A 49 -59.62 -5.42 -44.42
C SER A 49 -60.69 -4.45 -43.92
N ASP A 50 -60.79 -4.30 -42.60
CA ASP A 50 -61.74 -3.44 -41.92
C ASP A 50 -61.11 -2.71 -40.73
N LEU A 51 -61.85 -1.75 -40.17
CA LEU A 51 -61.38 -0.90 -39.07
C LEU A 51 -61.19 -1.66 -37.76
N ALA A 52 -61.99 -2.71 -37.49
CA ALA A 52 -61.91 -3.46 -36.24
C ALA A 52 -60.64 -4.32 -36.20
N GLU A 53 -60.34 -5.00 -37.31
CA GLU A 53 -59.09 -5.73 -37.53
C GLU A 53 -57.89 -4.79 -37.46
N GLY A 54 -57.98 -3.62 -38.09
CA GLY A 54 -56.92 -2.61 -38.07
C GLY A 54 -56.59 -2.09 -36.67
N ILE A 55 -57.61 -1.85 -35.84
CA ILE A 55 -57.41 -1.42 -34.44
C ILE A 55 -56.79 -2.54 -33.61
N ALA A 56 -57.29 -3.78 -33.74
CA ALA A 56 -56.75 -4.92 -32.99
C ALA A 56 -55.26 -5.18 -33.31
N LEU A 57 -54.87 -5.06 -34.59
CA LEU A 57 -53.47 -5.17 -35.01
C LEU A 57 -52.62 -4.01 -34.46
N ALA A 58 -53.17 -2.80 -34.46
CA ALA A 58 -52.47 -1.64 -33.91
C ALA A 58 -52.21 -1.76 -32.40
N GLU A 59 -53.17 -2.28 -31.63
CA GLU A 59 -53.03 -2.53 -30.19
C GLU A 59 -52.02 -3.64 -29.89
N THR A 60 -51.96 -4.67 -30.74
CA THR A 60 -51.10 -5.84 -30.51
C THR A 60 -49.64 -5.54 -30.82
N ALA A 61 -49.36 -4.86 -31.92
CA ALA A 61 -48.00 -4.74 -32.44
C ALA A 61 -47.43 -3.32 -32.43
N ALA A 62 -48.27 -2.29 -32.26
CA ALA A 62 -47.94 -0.85 -32.35
C ALA A 62 -47.16 -0.48 -33.65
N PRO A 63 -47.83 0.06 -34.69
CA PRO A 63 -47.19 0.31 -35.98
C PRO A 63 -46.24 1.51 -35.94
N ASP A 64 -45.13 1.43 -36.68
CA ASP A 64 -44.24 2.57 -36.94
C ASP A 64 -44.78 3.45 -38.08
N VAL A 65 -45.45 2.81 -39.05
CA VAL A 65 -46.10 3.46 -40.19
C VAL A 65 -47.49 2.85 -40.37
N ALA A 66 -48.50 3.68 -40.56
CA ALA A 66 -49.85 3.23 -40.85
C ALA A 66 -50.40 3.90 -42.10
N PHE A 67 -51.05 3.14 -42.97
CA PHE A 67 -51.78 3.61 -44.14
C PHE A 67 -53.26 3.32 -43.92
N ILE A 68 -54.11 4.35 -43.90
CA ILE A 68 -55.52 4.23 -43.50
C ILE A 68 -56.40 4.78 -44.61
N ASP A 69 -57.26 3.94 -45.18
CA ASP A 69 -58.33 4.38 -46.08
C ASP A 69 -59.39 5.15 -45.29
N VAL A 70 -59.45 6.47 -45.52
CA VAL A 70 -60.40 7.35 -44.81
C VAL A 70 -61.85 7.12 -45.25
N GLY A 71 -62.05 6.49 -46.41
CA GLY A 71 -63.36 6.13 -46.94
C GLY A 71 -63.96 4.87 -46.32
N LEU A 72 -63.15 4.07 -45.61
CA LEU A 72 -63.55 2.79 -45.07
C LEU A 72 -64.63 2.94 -43.98
N GLY A 73 -65.66 2.09 -44.03
CA GLY A 73 -66.77 2.09 -43.08
C GLY A 73 -67.59 3.39 -43.10
N ASP A 74 -67.99 3.85 -44.28
CA ASP A 74 -68.76 5.09 -44.49
C ASP A 74 -68.08 6.35 -43.91
N GLY A 75 -66.74 6.43 -44.02
CA GLY A 75 -65.97 7.57 -43.51
C GLY A 75 -65.43 7.41 -42.09
N ALA A 76 -65.68 6.28 -41.43
CA ALA A 76 -65.17 5.97 -40.10
C ALA A 76 -63.63 5.82 -40.05
N GLY A 77 -62.97 5.60 -41.18
CA GLY A 77 -61.50 5.59 -41.29
C GLY A 77 -60.83 6.90 -40.80
N LEU A 78 -61.53 8.03 -40.88
CA LEU A 78 -61.03 9.29 -40.31
C LEU A 78 -60.88 9.23 -38.78
N ALA A 79 -61.83 8.61 -38.09
CA ALA A 79 -61.77 8.44 -36.64
C ALA A 79 -60.61 7.53 -36.23
N MET A 80 -60.26 6.55 -37.07
CA MET A 80 -59.14 5.66 -36.84
C MET A 80 -57.80 6.39 -36.86
N VAL A 81 -57.59 7.38 -37.73
CA VAL A 81 -56.36 8.20 -37.76
C VAL A 81 -56.13 8.87 -36.41
N HIS A 82 -57.16 9.49 -35.85
CA HIS A 82 -57.10 10.11 -34.53
C HIS A 82 -56.87 9.08 -33.42
N HIS A 83 -57.58 7.96 -33.45
CA HIS A 83 -57.45 6.90 -32.46
C HIS A 83 -56.04 6.28 -32.46
N LEU A 84 -55.48 6.01 -33.64
CA LEU A 84 -54.14 5.45 -33.78
C LEU A 84 -53.06 6.42 -33.28
N LYS A 85 -53.25 7.73 -33.48
CA LYS A 85 -52.36 8.75 -32.91
C LYS A 85 -52.43 8.85 -31.39
N ALA A 86 -53.57 8.53 -30.77
CA ALA A 86 -53.68 8.43 -29.33
C ALA A 86 -53.01 7.16 -28.78
N LEU A 87 -53.16 6.03 -29.49
CA LEU A 87 -52.62 4.73 -29.10
C LEU A 87 -51.09 4.64 -29.31
N ALA A 88 -50.61 5.12 -30.45
CA ALA A 88 -49.21 5.12 -30.85
C ALA A 88 -48.80 6.52 -31.35
N PRO A 89 -48.46 7.45 -30.42
CA PRO A 89 -48.15 8.84 -30.77
C PRO A 89 -47.02 9.01 -31.80
N GLU A 90 -46.04 8.11 -31.75
CA GLU A 90 -44.85 8.10 -32.61
C GLU A 90 -45.12 7.49 -34.00
N ALA A 91 -46.26 6.82 -34.21
CA ALA A 91 -46.60 6.18 -35.49
C ALA A 91 -46.80 7.23 -36.59
N THR A 92 -46.20 7.03 -37.75
CA THR A 92 -46.40 7.91 -38.90
C THR A 92 -47.63 7.45 -39.70
N VAL A 93 -48.70 8.24 -39.71
CA VAL A 93 -49.98 7.85 -40.33
C VAL A 93 -50.17 8.55 -41.67
N PHE A 94 -50.35 7.80 -42.75
CA PHE A 94 -50.70 8.31 -44.08
C PHE A 94 -52.17 8.01 -44.36
N ALA A 95 -52.93 9.05 -44.69
CA ALA A 95 -54.32 8.91 -45.11
C ALA A 95 -54.37 8.49 -46.58
N LEU A 96 -55.23 7.54 -46.91
CA LEU A 96 -55.53 7.14 -48.28
C LEU A 96 -56.95 7.59 -48.59
N ALA A 97 -57.16 8.30 -49.70
CA ALA A 97 -58.49 8.77 -50.08
C ALA A 97 -58.72 8.65 -51.58
N THR A 98 -59.96 8.41 -51.99
CA THR A 98 -60.36 8.61 -53.39
C THR A 98 -60.57 10.09 -53.69
N ARG A 99 -60.70 10.46 -54.97
CA ARG A 99 -60.96 11.85 -55.39
C ARG A 99 -62.27 12.41 -54.81
N ALA A 100 -63.26 11.56 -54.55
CA ALA A 100 -64.53 11.95 -53.92
C ALA A 100 -64.40 12.20 -52.41
N GLN A 101 -63.34 11.70 -51.77
CA GLN A 101 -63.11 11.75 -50.32
C GLN A 101 -61.94 12.68 -49.95
N LEU A 102 -61.56 13.60 -50.85
CA LEU A 102 -60.41 14.47 -50.65
C LEU A 102 -60.53 15.36 -49.40
N GLU A 103 -61.74 15.85 -49.11
CA GLU A 103 -62.02 16.64 -47.89
C GLU A 103 -61.76 15.82 -46.62
N ALA A 104 -62.21 14.54 -46.58
CA ALA A 104 -61.93 13.64 -45.47
C ALA A 104 -60.43 13.35 -45.31
N GLY A 105 -59.70 13.19 -46.43
CA GLY A 105 -58.25 13.06 -46.44
C GLY A 105 -57.53 14.29 -45.87
N ALA A 106 -58.00 15.51 -46.20
CA ALA A 106 -57.47 16.75 -45.64
C ALA A 106 -57.72 16.85 -44.13
N HIS A 107 -58.89 16.44 -43.66
CA HIS A 107 -59.20 16.35 -42.23
C HIS A 107 -58.30 15.34 -41.50
N ALA A 108 -57.96 14.22 -42.14
CA ALA A 108 -57.05 13.23 -41.54
C ALA A 108 -55.64 13.79 -41.31
N VAL A 109 -55.12 14.61 -42.23
CA VAL A 109 -53.85 15.33 -42.04
C VAL A 109 -53.97 16.34 -40.89
N ALA A 110 -55.08 17.09 -40.81
CA ALA A 110 -55.33 18.03 -39.72
C ALA A 110 -55.41 17.35 -38.33
N LEU A 111 -55.81 16.08 -38.27
CA LEU A 111 -55.86 15.26 -37.05
C LEU A 111 -54.51 14.60 -36.71
N GLY A 112 -53.42 14.93 -37.42
CA GLY A 112 -52.07 14.44 -37.14
C GLY A 112 -51.54 13.41 -38.13
N GLY A 113 -52.25 13.15 -39.23
CA GLY A 113 -51.72 12.42 -40.37
C GLY A 113 -50.48 13.12 -40.96
N ALA A 114 -49.47 12.34 -41.32
CA ALA A 114 -48.22 12.79 -41.92
C ALA A 114 -48.37 13.19 -43.40
N GLY A 115 -49.40 12.70 -44.08
CA GLY A 115 -49.67 13.00 -45.48
C GLY A 115 -50.91 12.30 -46.01
N LEU A 116 -51.29 12.66 -47.24
CA LEU A 116 -52.43 12.12 -47.97
C LEU A 116 -51.95 11.53 -49.30
N PHE A 117 -52.32 10.29 -49.59
CA PHE A 117 -52.16 9.65 -50.89
C PHE A 117 -53.53 9.44 -51.54
N LEU A 118 -53.59 9.63 -52.86
CA LEU A 118 -54.80 9.41 -53.63
C LEU A 118 -54.86 7.96 -54.12
N LEU A 119 -56.01 7.31 -53.96
CA LEU A 119 -56.25 5.99 -54.54
C LEU A 119 -56.62 6.12 -56.04
N PRO A 120 -56.17 5.21 -56.92
CA PRO A 120 -55.36 4.02 -56.63
C PRO A 120 -53.88 4.36 -56.35
N LEU A 121 -53.28 3.64 -55.41
CA LEU A 121 -51.95 3.96 -54.88
C LEU A 121 -50.82 3.44 -55.77
N GLY A 122 -49.73 4.20 -55.89
CA GLY A 122 -48.51 3.77 -56.58
C GLY A 122 -47.52 3.04 -55.66
N GLY A 123 -46.80 2.04 -56.16
CA GLY A 123 -45.76 1.35 -55.37
C GLY A 123 -44.65 2.29 -54.88
N ASP A 124 -44.27 3.28 -55.71
CA ASP A 124 -43.28 4.29 -55.36
C ASP A 124 -43.74 5.19 -54.19
N GLU A 125 -45.05 5.42 -54.06
CA GLU A 125 -45.62 6.23 -52.97
C GLU A 125 -45.46 5.52 -51.62
N VAL A 126 -45.74 4.20 -51.57
CA VAL A 126 -45.51 3.37 -50.38
C VAL A 126 -44.02 3.33 -50.02
N LEU A 127 -43.14 3.08 -51.00
CA LEU A 127 -41.70 3.00 -50.75
C LEU A 127 -41.13 4.33 -50.24
N ASN A 128 -41.56 5.46 -50.82
CA ASN A 128 -41.13 6.78 -50.36
C ASN A 128 -41.62 7.10 -48.96
N ALA A 129 -42.89 6.77 -48.65
CA ALA A 129 -43.47 6.94 -47.33
C ALA A 129 -42.70 6.13 -46.27
N VAL A 130 -42.56 4.82 -46.48
CA VAL A 130 -41.84 3.92 -45.57
C VAL A 130 -40.35 4.31 -45.47
N GLY A 131 -39.71 4.65 -46.60
CA GLY A 131 -38.33 5.10 -46.65
C GLY A 131 -38.08 6.37 -45.85
N SER A 132 -38.98 7.35 -45.92
CA SER A 132 -38.87 8.59 -45.14
C SER A 132 -38.94 8.34 -43.63
N VAL A 133 -39.76 7.37 -43.20
CA VAL A 133 -39.87 7.00 -41.78
C VAL A 133 -38.63 6.25 -41.32
N ARG A 134 -38.13 5.31 -42.13
CA ARG A 134 -36.89 4.57 -41.83
C ARG A 134 -35.71 5.50 -41.57
N VAL A 135 -35.54 6.52 -42.43
CA VAL A 135 -34.47 7.52 -42.27
C VAL A 135 -34.54 8.21 -40.91
N ARG A 136 -35.74 8.62 -40.46
CA ARG A 136 -35.92 9.28 -39.15
C ARG A 136 -35.58 8.36 -37.98
N PHE A 137 -35.97 7.08 -38.04
CA PHE A 137 -35.64 6.10 -36.99
C PHE A 137 -34.14 5.85 -36.90
N VAL A 138 -33.46 5.69 -38.05
CA VAL A 138 -32.01 5.52 -38.12
C VAL A 138 -31.29 6.75 -37.56
N GLU A 139 -31.72 7.95 -37.92
CA GLU A 139 -31.13 9.20 -37.43
C GLU A 139 -31.28 9.33 -35.90
N ARG A 140 -32.46 9.02 -35.35
CA ARG A 140 -32.70 9.06 -33.89
C ARG A 140 -31.82 8.04 -33.16
N ALA A 141 -31.73 6.81 -33.66
CA ALA A 141 -30.87 5.77 -33.08
C ALA A 141 -29.39 6.17 -33.10
N LEU A 142 -28.92 6.69 -34.24
CA LEU A 142 -27.54 7.17 -34.39
C LEU A 142 -27.25 8.34 -33.44
N ARG A 143 -28.19 9.29 -33.31
CA ARG A 143 -28.04 10.43 -32.39
C ARG A 143 -27.87 9.97 -30.94
N VAL A 144 -28.72 9.05 -30.47
CA VAL A 144 -28.61 8.50 -29.11
C VAL A 144 -27.27 7.80 -28.90
N GLN A 145 -26.80 7.04 -29.90
CA GLN A 145 -25.50 6.39 -29.84
C GLN A 145 -24.36 7.42 -29.75
N LEU A 146 -24.35 8.44 -30.61
CA LEU A 146 -23.34 9.50 -30.61
C LEU A 146 -23.33 10.29 -29.30
N GLU A 147 -24.51 10.58 -28.73
CA GLU A 147 -24.62 11.24 -27.42
C GLU A 147 -24.01 10.37 -26.31
N GLN A 148 -24.24 9.05 -26.33
CA GLN A 148 -23.61 8.12 -25.38
C GLN A 148 -22.09 8.02 -25.55
N GLU A 149 -21.59 7.95 -26.78
CA GLU A 149 -20.15 7.92 -27.09
C GLU A 149 -19.46 9.23 -26.70
N SER A 150 -20.10 10.37 -26.98
CA SER A 150 -19.65 11.70 -26.56
C SER A 150 -19.57 11.81 -25.04
N ALA A 151 -20.62 11.38 -24.32
CA ALA A 151 -20.63 11.39 -22.86
C ALA A 151 -19.53 10.50 -22.25
N ARG A 152 -19.26 9.32 -22.83
CA ARG A 152 -18.14 8.46 -22.40
C ARG A 152 -16.78 9.12 -22.66
N SER A 153 -16.61 9.75 -23.82
CA SER A 153 -15.38 10.44 -24.21
C SER A 153 -15.11 11.67 -23.33
N ALA A 154 -16.15 12.47 -23.05
CA ALA A 154 -16.06 13.63 -22.17
C ALA A 154 -15.67 13.24 -20.73
N ARG A 155 -16.24 12.14 -20.20
CA ARG A 155 -15.83 11.60 -18.89
C ARG A 155 -14.37 11.16 -18.88
N ALA A 156 -13.93 10.44 -19.91
CA ALA A 156 -12.53 10.03 -20.02
C ALA A 156 -11.59 11.23 -20.12
N ALA A 157 -11.92 12.25 -20.92
CA ALA A 157 -11.16 13.49 -21.03
C ALA A 157 -11.07 14.26 -19.69
N GLY A 158 -12.17 14.30 -18.93
CA GLY A 158 -12.18 14.91 -17.59
C GLY A 158 -11.22 14.24 -16.61
N TRP A 159 -11.19 12.89 -16.59
CA TRP A 159 -10.23 12.16 -15.77
C TRP A 159 -8.78 12.38 -16.21
N ILE A 160 -8.53 12.43 -17.52
CA ILE A 160 -7.19 12.72 -18.07
C ILE A 160 -6.71 14.10 -17.65
N ALA A 161 -7.57 15.12 -17.74
CA ALA A 161 -7.24 16.48 -17.33
C ALA A 161 -6.86 16.53 -15.84
N ARG A 162 -7.63 15.86 -14.98
CA ARG A 162 -7.36 15.81 -13.54
C ARG A 162 -6.05 15.10 -13.18
N VAL A 163 -5.66 14.06 -13.94
CA VAL A 163 -4.34 13.42 -13.79
C VAL A 163 -3.21 14.29 -14.36
N ALA A 164 -3.48 15.14 -15.36
CA ALA A 164 -2.47 16.05 -15.88
C ALA A 164 -2.11 17.17 -14.88
N GLU A 165 -3.08 17.62 -14.06
CA GLU A 165 -2.87 18.60 -12.98
C GLU A 165 -1.88 18.11 -11.91
N LEU A 166 -1.63 16.80 -11.81
CA LEU A 166 -0.61 16.23 -10.92
C LEU A 166 0.78 16.81 -11.17
N ALA A 167 1.09 17.25 -12.40
CA ALA A 167 2.39 17.82 -12.73
C ALA A 167 2.69 19.12 -11.97
N ASP A 168 1.66 19.83 -11.51
CA ASP A 168 1.78 21.05 -10.71
C ASP A 168 1.83 20.79 -9.20
N ALA A 169 1.79 19.52 -8.76
CA ALA A 169 1.91 19.18 -7.36
C ALA A 169 3.26 19.65 -6.77
N ARG A 170 3.25 19.95 -5.47
CA ARG A 170 4.42 20.45 -4.74
C ARG A 170 5.58 19.46 -4.74
N ASP A 171 5.27 18.19 -4.52
CA ASP A 171 6.22 17.09 -4.39
C ASP A 171 5.58 15.78 -4.87
N ARG A 172 6.42 14.74 -4.99
CA ARG A 172 6.01 13.43 -5.50
C ARG A 172 5.01 12.71 -4.57
N ASN A 173 5.00 13.00 -3.27
CA ASN A 173 4.06 12.40 -2.32
C ASN A 173 2.66 13.04 -2.44
N ALA A 174 2.58 14.36 -2.59
CA ALA A 174 1.32 15.06 -2.86
C ALA A 174 0.69 14.58 -4.18
N ALA A 175 1.51 14.40 -5.22
CA ALA A 175 1.04 13.80 -6.48
C ALA A 175 0.59 12.34 -6.29
N ALA A 176 1.33 11.53 -5.51
CA ALA A 176 0.92 10.16 -5.22
C ALA A 176 -0.43 10.09 -4.50
N GLN A 177 -0.69 11.01 -3.57
CA GLN A 177 -1.95 11.11 -2.85
C GLN A 177 -3.11 11.41 -3.80
N GLN A 178 -2.94 12.40 -4.68
CA GLN A 178 -3.92 12.73 -5.71
C GLN A 178 -4.14 11.58 -6.70
N VAL A 179 -3.09 10.83 -7.07
CA VAL A 179 -3.22 9.60 -7.88
C VAL A 179 -4.10 8.57 -7.18
N ALA A 180 -3.87 8.31 -5.90
CA ALA A 180 -4.67 7.36 -5.13
C ALA A 180 -6.16 7.77 -5.12
N GLU A 181 -6.45 9.05 -4.86
CA GLU A 181 -7.80 9.62 -4.86
C GLU A 181 -8.49 9.52 -6.23
N VAL A 182 -7.81 9.95 -7.30
CA VAL A 182 -8.38 9.89 -8.66
C VAL A 182 -8.71 8.45 -9.06
N PHE A 183 -7.86 7.48 -8.72
CA PHE A 183 -8.14 6.09 -9.03
C PHE A 183 -9.27 5.50 -8.18
N VAL A 184 -9.37 5.86 -6.90
CA VAL A 184 -10.52 5.48 -6.07
C VAL A 184 -11.82 5.99 -6.67
N GLU A 185 -11.87 7.28 -7.04
CA GLU A 185 -13.07 7.89 -7.63
C GLU A 185 -13.40 7.33 -9.02
N ALA A 186 -12.39 7.18 -9.90
CA ALA A 186 -12.60 6.74 -11.28
C ALA A 186 -12.97 5.24 -11.38
N THR A 187 -12.49 4.42 -10.44
CA THR A 187 -12.72 2.96 -10.48
C THR A 187 -13.77 2.47 -9.48
N GLY A 188 -14.13 3.28 -8.48
CA GLY A 188 -15.00 2.88 -7.38
C GLY A 188 -14.34 1.88 -6.43
N ALA A 189 -13.02 1.96 -6.27
CA ALA A 189 -12.27 1.13 -5.32
C ALA A 189 -12.57 1.56 -3.87
N ALA A 190 -12.51 0.61 -2.94
CA ALA A 190 -12.68 0.88 -1.50
C ALA A 190 -11.45 1.60 -0.92
N ALA A 191 -10.26 1.25 -1.42
CA ALA A 191 -9.00 1.78 -0.95
C ALA A 191 -7.93 1.71 -2.06
N ALA A 192 -6.92 2.56 -1.96
CA ALA A 192 -5.78 2.63 -2.84
C ALA A 192 -4.48 2.89 -2.06
N ALA A 193 -3.37 2.28 -2.50
CA ALA A 193 -2.04 2.56 -1.99
C ALA A 193 -1.06 2.78 -3.16
N VAL A 194 -0.31 3.88 -3.14
CA VAL A 194 0.69 4.19 -4.17
C VAL A 194 2.08 3.94 -3.61
N TYR A 195 2.81 3.08 -4.30
CA TYR A 195 4.19 2.72 -4.02
C TYR A 195 5.10 3.29 -5.08
N LEU A 196 6.08 4.09 -4.70
CA LEU A 196 7.01 4.74 -5.62
C LEU A 196 8.42 4.19 -5.47
N THR A 197 9.12 4.13 -6.59
CA THR A 197 10.54 3.74 -6.66
C THR A 197 11.43 4.75 -5.94
N VAL A 198 12.36 4.21 -5.15
CA VAL A 198 13.32 5.02 -4.39
C VAL A 198 14.70 4.92 -5.03
N GLY A 199 15.08 5.96 -5.79
CA GLY A 199 16.37 6.01 -6.50
C GLY A 199 16.35 5.36 -7.89
N GLU A 200 17.36 5.68 -8.72
CA GLU A 200 17.37 5.43 -10.17
C GLU A 200 17.55 3.96 -10.60
N ARG A 201 17.81 3.05 -9.66
CA ARG A 201 18.07 1.61 -9.92
C ARG A 201 17.59 0.67 -8.82
N SER A 202 16.85 1.17 -7.84
CA SER A 202 16.36 0.32 -6.77
C SER A 202 15.08 -0.40 -7.19
N THR A 203 14.99 -1.68 -6.86
CA THR A 203 13.72 -2.41 -6.84
C THR A 203 12.95 -2.15 -5.56
N GLU A 204 13.41 -1.25 -4.71
CA GLU A 204 12.77 -0.89 -3.45
C GLU A 204 11.72 0.19 -3.67
N LEU A 205 10.59 -0.03 -3.01
CA LEU A 205 9.40 0.77 -3.10
C LEU A 205 9.05 1.32 -1.72
N THR A 206 8.70 2.60 -1.68
CA THR A 206 8.12 3.26 -0.50
C THR A 206 6.66 3.55 -0.76
N ARG A 207 5.81 3.33 0.24
CA ARG A 207 4.40 3.75 0.21
C ARG A 207 4.34 5.27 0.34
N SER A 208 4.11 5.95 -0.77
CA SER A 208 4.03 7.41 -0.85
C SER A 208 2.63 7.95 -0.56
N ALA A 209 1.59 7.13 -0.72
CA ALA A 209 0.22 7.53 -0.43
C ALA A 209 -0.67 6.33 -0.05
N LEU A 210 -1.71 6.63 0.72
CA LEU A 210 -2.72 5.68 1.17
C LEU A 210 -4.07 6.39 1.25
N THR A 211 -5.09 5.82 0.61
CA THR A 211 -6.47 6.33 0.64
C THR A 211 -7.39 5.17 1.01
N GLY A 212 -8.20 5.32 2.05
CA GLY A 212 -9.10 4.26 2.55
C GLY A 212 -8.42 3.24 3.49
N PRO A 213 -9.17 2.25 4.01
CA PRO A 213 -8.72 1.34 5.06
C PRO A 213 -7.83 0.21 4.52
N LEU A 214 -6.50 0.44 4.53
CA LEU A 214 -5.46 -0.51 4.13
C LEU A 214 -4.39 -0.63 5.24
N ASP A 215 -4.83 -0.89 6.48
CA ASP A 215 -4.04 -0.79 7.71
C ASP A 215 -2.77 -1.68 7.76
N ARG A 216 -2.70 -2.70 6.89
CA ARG A 216 -1.55 -3.64 6.81
C ARG A 216 -0.60 -3.36 5.64
N ALA A 217 -0.85 -2.32 4.85
CA ALA A 217 -0.01 -1.96 3.72
C ALA A 217 1.44 -1.65 4.20
N PRO A 218 2.47 -2.37 3.74
CA PRO A 218 3.85 -2.12 4.13
C PRO A 218 4.27 -0.67 3.83
N ALA A 219 4.98 -0.01 4.73
CA ALA A 219 5.53 1.33 4.45
C ALA A 219 6.68 1.28 3.42
N TYR A 220 7.40 0.16 3.39
CA TYR A 220 8.57 -0.05 2.55
C TYR A 220 8.79 -1.54 2.26
N GLY A 221 9.32 -1.86 1.09
CA GLY A 221 9.71 -3.23 0.74
C GLY A 221 10.33 -3.32 -0.65
N SER A 222 10.85 -4.50 -1.00
CA SER A 222 11.19 -4.76 -2.39
C SER A 222 9.90 -4.89 -3.24
N GLU A 223 10.00 -4.69 -4.54
CA GLU A 223 8.91 -4.91 -5.48
C GLU A 223 8.27 -6.30 -5.29
N ALA A 224 9.08 -7.33 -5.07
CA ALA A 224 8.59 -8.68 -4.78
C ALA A 224 7.75 -8.74 -3.49
N ASP A 225 8.19 -8.08 -2.42
CA ASP A 225 7.47 -8.05 -1.13
C ASP A 225 6.11 -7.35 -1.28
N ILE A 226 6.06 -6.22 -2.01
CA ILE A 226 4.83 -5.46 -2.23
C ILE A 226 3.85 -6.23 -3.13
N LEU A 227 4.34 -6.89 -4.18
CA LEU A 227 3.51 -7.72 -5.06
C LEU A 227 2.99 -8.97 -4.33
N ASP A 228 3.78 -9.56 -3.44
CA ASP A 228 3.35 -10.68 -2.60
C ASP A 228 2.28 -10.24 -1.58
N PHE A 229 2.42 -9.06 -0.98
CA PHE A 229 1.37 -8.45 -0.15
C PHE A 229 0.07 -8.27 -0.96
N ALA A 230 0.16 -7.68 -2.15
CA ALA A 230 -1.00 -7.49 -3.03
C ALA A 230 -1.69 -8.81 -3.38
N ARG A 231 -0.90 -9.88 -3.63
CA ARG A 231 -1.43 -11.22 -3.91
C ARG A 231 -2.16 -11.82 -2.71
N ARG A 232 -1.62 -11.66 -1.49
CA ARG A 232 -2.22 -12.18 -0.25
C ARG A 232 -3.54 -11.48 0.08
N GLU A 233 -3.58 -10.16 -0.08
CA GLU A 233 -4.75 -9.33 0.19
C GLU A 233 -5.71 -9.21 -1.02
N GLN A 234 -5.46 -9.96 -2.10
CA GLN A 234 -6.25 -9.98 -3.34
C GLN A 234 -6.48 -8.59 -3.97
N LEU A 235 -5.46 -7.74 -3.93
CA LEU A 235 -5.50 -6.38 -4.47
C LEU A 235 -5.21 -6.40 -5.98
N ILE A 236 -5.81 -5.43 -6.70
CA ILE A 236 -5.50 -5.19 -8.11
C ILE A 236 -4.21 -4.38 -8.17
N VAL A 237 -3.23 -4.88 -8.94
CA VAL A 237 -1.96 -4.19 -9.17
C VAL A 237 -2.03 -3.43 -10.49
N VAL A 238 -1.86 -2.11 -10.44
CA VAL A 238 -1.74 -1.24 -11.60
C VAL A 238 -0.29 -0.74 -11.69
N PRO A 239 0.49 -1.15 -12.71
CA PRO A 239 1.87 -0.68 -12.85
C PRO A 239 1.90 0.78 -13.28
N LEU A 240 2.64 1.61 -12.53
CA LEU A 240 2.94 3.00 -12.90
C LEU A 240 4.25 3.02 -13.67
N ALA A 241 4.21 2.47 -14.89
CA ALA A 241 5.38 2.31 -15.75
C ALA A 241 5.08 2.66 -17.21
N LEU A 242 6.05 3.30 -17.87
CA LEU A 242 6.00 3.69 -19.28
C LEU A 242 7.32 3.32 -19.97
N ARG A 243 7.29 2.32 -20.86
CA ARG A 243 8.48 1.83 -21.60
C ARG A 243 9.64 1.45 -20.66
N ARG A 244 10.66 2.32 -20.55
CA ARG A 244 11.84 2.14 -19.69
C ARG A 244 11.74 2.90 -18.36
N LEU A 245 10.70 3.71 -18.18
CA LEU A 245 10.44 4.46 -16.95
C LEU A 245 9.53 3.63 -16.05
N SER A 246 9.93 3.46 -14.79
CA SER A 246 9.10 2.86 -13.75
C SER A 246 9.01 3.82 -12.58
N ALA A 247 7.82 4.40 -12.37
CA ALA A 247 7.55 5.25 -11.23
C ALA A 247 7.17 4.42 -10.00
N GLY A 248 6.60 3.22 -10.19
CA GLY A 248 6.24 2.28 -9.12
C GLY A 248 4.94 1.51 -9.40
N HIS A 249 4.16 1.26 -8.35
CA HIS A 249 2.93 0.45 -8.40
C HIS A 249 1.80 1.11 -7.62
N LEU A 250 0.58 1.03 -8.16
CA LEU A 250 -0.66 1.36 -7.46
C LEU A 250 -1.38 0.07 -7.12
N LEU A 251 -1.76 -0.10 -5.85
CA LEU A 251 -2.58 -1.21 -5.37
C LEU A 251 -4.00 -0.71 -5.13
N LEU A 252 -5.00 -1.42 -5.63
CA LEU A 252 -6.42 -1.09 -5.47
C LEU A 252 -7.18 -2.22 -4.79
N GLN A 253 -7.97 -1.88 -3.77
CA GLN A 253 -8.90 -2.79 -3.11
C GLN A 253 -10.31 -2.61 -3.69
N LYS A 254 -10.91 -3.70 -4.18
CA LYS A 254 -12.27 -3.67 -4.73
C LYS A 254 -13.32 -3.63 -3.62
N GLU A 255 -14.38 -2.82 -3.77
CA GLU A 255 -15.57 -2.93 -2.91
C GLU A 255 -16.33 -4.25 -3.17
N PRO A 256 -16.66 -5.03 -2.12
CA PRO A 256 -17.52 -6.19 -2.27
C PRO A 256 -18.95 -5.76 -2.62
N GLY A 257 -19.49 -6.26 -3.74
CA GLY A 257 -20.91 -6.10 -4.12
C GLY A 257 -21.23 -4.94 -5.09
N ARG A 258 -20.29 -4.05 -5.39
CA ARG A 258 -20.52 -2.98 -6.38
C ARG A 258 -20.14 -3.44 -7.79
N SER A 259 -21.07 -3.30 -8.75
CA SER A 259 -20.78 -3.52 -10.17
C SER A 259 -19.84 -2.43 -10.66
N SER A 260 -18.56 -2.72 -10.55
CA SER A 260 -17.48 -1.84 -10.93
C SER A 260 -17.23 -1.87 -12.43
N ALA A 261 -16.74 -0.76 -12.98
CA ALA A 261 -15.95 -0.76 -14.22
C ALA A 261 -14.55 -1.41 -14.01
N PHE A 262 -14.44 -2.46 -13.17
CA PHE A 262 -13.19 -3.17 -12.95
C PHE A 262 -12.91 -4.14 -14.10
N PRO A 263 -11.63 -4.30 -14.46
CA PRO A 263 -11.22 -5.34 -15.41
C PRO A 263 -11.57 -6.72 -14.86
N SER A 264 -12.29 -7.50 -15.66
CA SER A 264 -12.45 -8.94 -15.46
C SER A 264 -11.10 -9.62 -15.68
N VAL A 265 -10.43 -10.00 -14.60
CA VAL A 265 -9.30 -10.94 -14.67
C VAL A 265 -9.89 -12.32 -14.90
N ARG A 266 -9.96 -12.76 -16.17
CA ARG A 266 -10.37 -14.13 -16.50
C ARG A 266 -9.38 -15.14 -15.90
N ARG A 267 -9.90 -16.18 -15.24
CA ARG A 267 -9.13 -17.36 -14.82
C ARG A 267 -8.57 -18.09 -16.06
N PRO A 268 -7.33 -18.59 -16.01
CA PRO A 268 -6.75 -19.35 -17.10
C PRO A 268 -7.16 -20.83 -16.97
N ASP A 269 -8.41 -21.16 -17.28
CA ASP A 269 -8.82 -22.56 -17.48
C ASP A 269 -9.97 -22.63 -18.49
N SER A 270 -9.60 -22.74 -19.77
CA SER A 270 -10.33 -23.53 -20.79
C SER A 270 -9.60 -23.37 -22.12
N SER A 271 -9.20 -24.52 -22.64
CA SER A 271 -8.47 -24.71 -23.89
C SER A 271 -9.30 -24.32 -25.11
N VAL A 272 -9.04 -23.17 -25.73
CA VAL A 272 -9.10 -22.99 -27.19
C VAL A 272 -8.05 -21.96 -27.60
N SER A 273 -7.16 -22.38 -28.50
CA SER A 273 -6.10 -21.59 -29.14
C SER A 273 -6.65 -20.38 -29.90
N THR A 274 -6.19 -19.17 -29.57
CA THR A 274 -5.86 -18.08 -30.52
C THR A 274 -5.05 -16.98 -29.83
N SER A 275 -3.89 -16.66 -30.43
CA SER A 275 -3.03 -15.47 -30.26
C SER A 275 -2.90 -14.79 -28.89
N ARG A 276 -1.68 -14.84 -28.34
CA ARG A 276 -1.15 -14.07 -27.19
C ARG A 276 -1.60 -12.59 -27.18
N ARG A 277 -2.54 -12.23 -26.29
CA ARG A 277 -2.64 -10.89 -25.69
C ARG A 277 -2.88 -11.04 -24.19
N ALA A 278 -2.03 -10.40 -23.40
CA ALA A 278 -2.15 -10.30 -21.94
C ALA A 278 -3.51 -9.68 -21.54
N PRO A 279 -4.05 -9.99 -20.34
CA PRO A 279 -5.37 -9.52 -19.91
C PRO A 279 -5.41 -7.99 -19.93
N LEU A 280 -6.37 -7.43 -20.67
CA LEU A 280 -6.56 -5.98 -20.83
C LEU A 280 -7.06 -5.38 -19.51
N LEU A 281 -6.18 -4.68 -18.79
CA LEU A 281 -6.60 -3.57 -17.93
C LEU A 281 -7.45 -2.63 -18.80
N ASP A 282 -8.59 -2.16 -18.28
CA ASP A 282 -9.52 -1.28 -18.99
C ASP A 282 -8.78 -0.07 -19.60
N GLY A 283 -9.19 0.37 -20.79
CA GLY A 283 -8.45 1.36 -21.59
C GLY A 283 -8.22 2.67 -20.82
N LEU A 284 -9.19 3.07 -20.00
CA LEU A 284 -9.10 4.24 -19.13
C LEU A 284 -8.05 4.05 -18.03
N VAL A 285 -8.07 2.93 -17.29
CA VAL A 285 -7.13 2.64 -16.19
C VAL A 285 -5.69 2.67 -16.68
N LYS A 286 -5.41 2.07 -17.84
CA LYS A 286 -4.08 2.09 -18.45
C LYS A 286 -3.66 3.51 -18.83
N LEU A 287 -4.58 4.30 -19.36
CA LEU A 287 -4.30 5.66 -19.79
C LEU A 287 -4.04 6.57 -18.58
N LEU A 288 -4.85 6.49 -17.52
CA LEU A 288 -4.62 7.19 -16.26
C LEU A 288 -3.27 6.79 -15.64
N ALA A 289 -2.94 5.49 -15.63
CA ALA A 289 -1.66 5.01 -15.10
C ALA A 289 -0.48 5.57 -15.90
N THR A 290 -0.62 5.67 -17.23
CA THR A 290 0.41 6.24 -18.11
C THR A 290 0.62 7.73 -17.84
N GLN A 291 -0.46 8.50 -17.69
CA GLN A 291 -0.38 9.93 -17.38
C GLN A 291 0.19 10.17 -15.98
N ALA A 292 -0.28 9.43 -14.98
CA ALA A 292 0.25 9.49 -13.62
C ALA A 292 1.75 9.17 -13.57
N THR A 293 2.19 8.13 -14.30
CA THR A 293 3.61 7.77 -14.43
C THR A 293 4.44 8.93 -14.98
N THR A 294 3.91 9.62 -15.99
CA THR A 294 4.59 10.74 -16.64
C THR A 294 4.73 11.92 -15.68
N ALA A 295 3.66 12.30 -14.98
CA ALA A 295 3.67 13.37 -13.98
C ALA A 295 4.64 13.06 -12.81
N LEU A 296 4.58 11.84 -12.27
CA LEU A 296 5.46 11.39 -11.19
C LEU A 296 6.94 11.37 -11.60
N ALA A 297 7.23 10.99 -12.85
CA ALA A 297 8.60 11.01 -13.38
C ALA A 297 9.13 12.44 -13.54
N LEU A 298 8.30 13.37 -14.04
CA LEU A 298 8.64 14.79 -14.17
C LEU A 298 8.91 15.43 -12.80
N LEU A 299 8.06 15.15 -11.80
CA LEU A 299 8.27 15.63 -10.44
C LEU A 299 9.54 15.04 -9.83
N GLY A 300 9.81 13.74 -10.03
CA GLY A 300 11.05 13.11 -9.56
C GLY A 300 12.31 13.70 -10.22
N GLU A 301 12.24 14.13 -11.49
CA GLU A 301 13.35 14.85 -12.14
C GLU A 301 13.50 16.28 -11.61
N ARG A 302 12.39 16.98 -11.38
CA ARG A 302 12.39 18.32 -10.79
C ARG A 302 12.98 18.31 -9.39
N GLU A 303 12.57 17.39 -8.52
CA GLU A 303 13.13 17.24 -7.17
C GLU A 303 14.65 17.04 -7.21
N ARG A 304 15.15 16.22 -8.15
CA ARG A 304 16.59 16.00 -8.36
C ARG A 304 17.30 17.24 -8.89
N SER A 305 16.75 17.90 -9.90
CA SER A 305 17.33 19.08 -10.54
C SER A 305 17.36 20.31 -9.64
N THR A 306 16.38 20.45 -8.73
CA THR A 306 16.29 21.59 -7.80
C THR A 306 17.15 21.40 -6.53
N GLY A 307 18.00 20.36 -6.48
CA GLY A 307 18.86 20.10 -5.33
C GLY A 307 18.14 19.47 -4.14
N GLY A 308 17.07 18.69 -4.36
CA GLY A 308 16.37 17.94 -3.32
C GLY A 308 15.47 18.81 -2.45
N ALA A 309 14.37 19.33 -2.98
CA ALA A 309 13.27 19.81 -2.14
C ALA A 309 12.48 18.58 -1.65
N ALA A 310 12.42 18.17 -0.38
CA ALA A 310 13.03 18.66 0.84
C ALA A 310 14.01 17.60 1.37
N MET A 311 15.31 17.88 1.26
CA MET A 311 16.35 17.00 1.81
C MET A 311 16.15 16.80 3.31
N LYS A 312 15.56 17.80 4.00
CA LYS A 312 15.21 17.75 5.42
C LYS A 312 13.70 17.86 5.64
N ASP A 313 13.18 17.04 6.55
CA ASP A 313 11.82 17.08 7.09
C ASP A 313 11.56 18.43 7.80
N PRO A 314 10.49 19.17 7.44
CA PRO A 314 10.18 20.48 8.03
C PRO A 314 9.98 20.45 9.54
N ALA A 315 9.54 19.31 10.09
CA ALA A 315 9.17 19.18 11.49
C ALA A 315 10.31 18.69 12.41
N SER A 316 11.38 18.08 11.88
CA SER A 316 12.42 17.44 12.71
C SER A 316 13.87 17.72 12.30
N SER A 317 14.12 18.49 11.23
CA SER A 317 15.47 18.71 10.64
C SER A 317 16.22 17.44 10.21
N ALA A 318 15.63 16.26 10.40
CA ALA A 318 16.09 14.97 9.91
C ALA A 318 15.93 14.90 8.38
N TYR A 319 16.68 14.03 7.72
CA TYR A 319 16.58 13.84 6.29
C TYR A 319 15.27 13.16 5.87
N SER A 320 14.87 13.34 4.61
CA SER A 320 13.77 12.54 4.04
C SER A 320 14.18 11.08 3.87
N PHE A 321 13.21 10.17 3.97
CA PHE A 321 13.49 8.74 3.78
C PHE A 321 13.97 8.41 2.35
N ALA A 322 13.50 9.14 1.34
CA ALA A 322 13.98 8.97 -0.04
C ALA A 322 15.48 9.27 -0.17
N TYR A 323 15.96 10.33 0.50
CA TYR A 323 17.39 10.65 0.55
C TYR A 323 18.19 9.57 1.28
N TYR A 324 17.65 9.07 2.40
CA TYR A 324 18.27 7.98 3.16
C TYR A 324 18.52 6.73 2.31
N VAL A 325 17.51 6.27 1.56
CA VAL A 325 17.63 5.06 0.72
C VAL A 325 18.67 5.26 -0.39
N ASP A 326 18.71 6.42 -1.03
CA ASP A 326 19.71 6.70 -2.07
C ASP A 326 21.14 6.73 -1.51
N VAL A 327 21.36 7.34 -0.34
CA VAL A 327 22.68 7.33 0.30
C VAL A 327 23.04 5.93 0.82
N ALA A 328 22.11 5.22 1.44
CA ALA A 328 22.32 3.85 1.92
C ALA A 328 22.63 2.88 0.77
N GLY A 329 21.95 3.01 -0.38
CA GLY A 329 22.24 2.23 -1.58
C GLY A 329 23.67 2.47 -2.08
N ARG A 330 24.08 3.74 -2.17
CA ARG A 330 25.48 4.10 -2.51
C ARG A 330 26.47 3.59 -1.48
N GLU A 331 26.12 3.61 -0.20
CA GLU A 331 26.98 3.11 0.88
C GLU A 331 27.15 1.59 0.84
N ILE A 332 26.10 0.84 0.49
CA ILE A 332 26.18 -0.61 0.24
C ILE A 332 27.14 -0.91 -0.91
N ASP A 333 27.04 -0.17 -2.02
CA ASP A 333 27.92 -0.38 -3.17
C ASP A 333 29.39 -0.07 -2.83
N LYS A 334 29.64 1.02 -2.09
CA LYS A 334 30.98 1.34 -1.57
C LYS A 334 31.50 0.27 -0.62
N ALA A 335 30.67 -0.17 0.32
CA ALA A 335 31.02 -1.19 1.31
C ALA A 335 31.38 -2.52 0.65
N LYS A 336 30.60 -2.96 -0.35
CA LYS A 336 30.90 -4.15 -1.18
C LYS A 336 32.22 -4.03 -1.92
N ARG A 337 32.50 -2.85 -2.48
CA ARG A 337 33.73 -2.61 -3.26
C ARG A 337 34.99 -2.55 -2.39
N HIS A 338 34.89 -1.94 -1.22
CA HIS A 338 36.04 -1.63 -0.36
C HIS A 338 36.16 -2.52 0.87
N GLY A 339 35.24 -3.48 1.07
CA GLY A 339 35.21 -4.35 2.25
C GLY A 339 34.94 -3.60 3.55
N ARG A 340 34.31 -2.42 3.46
CA ARG A 340 34.00 -1.58 4.62
C ARG A 340 32.72 -2.05 5.31
N ARG A 341 32.60 -1.75 6.60
CA ARG A 341 31.41 -1.99 7.40
C ARG A 341 30.67 -0.68 7.61
N PHE A 342 29.35 -0.76 7.68
CA PHE A 342 28.51 0.34 8.13
C PHE A 342 27.35 -0.25 8.91
N THR A 343 26.72 0.56 9.74
CA THR A 343 25.60 0.13 10.58
C THR A 343 24.42 1.02 10.36
N ILE A 344 23.22 0.44 10.39
CA ILE A 344 21.96 1.19 10.41
C ILE A 344 21.24 0.96 11.73
N ALA A 345 20.47 1.95 12.17
CA ALA A 345 19.58 1.83 13.31
C ALA A 345 18.15 2.14 12.90
N THR A 346 17.21 1.30 13.36
CA THR A 346 15.78 1.61 13.36
C THR A 346 15.40 2.09 14.75
N ILE A 347 14.79 3.28 14.81
CA ILE A 347 14.41 3.95 16.05
C ILE A 347 12.89 4.17 15.99
N VAL A 348 12.15 3.59 16.93
CA VAL A 348 10.69 3.67 17.01
C VAL A 348 10.30 4.34 18.31
N ILE A 349 9.36 5.27 18.24
CA ILE A 349 8.79 5.98 19.38
C ILE A 349 7.38 5.44 19.63
N GLU A 350 7.17 4.77 20.75
CA GLU A 350 5.82 4.34 21.16
C GLU A 350 5.10 5.48 21.88
N PRO A 351 3.97 5.98 21.34
CA PRO A 351 3.24 7.12 21.90
C PRO A 351 2.53 6.79 23.23
N ASP A 352 2.33 5.50 23.53
CA ASP A 352 1.52 5.04 24.65
C ASP A 352 2.18 3.84 25.35
N ALA A 353 3.43 4.01 25.77
CA ALA A 353 4.09 3.04 26.65
C ALA A 353 3.36 3.06 28.00
N THR A 354 2.34 2.19 28.14
CA THR A 354 1.56 2.05 29.37
C THR A 354 2.50 2.02 30.56
N ALA A 355 2.26 2.91 31.53
CA ALA A 355 2.92 2.82 32.82
C ALA A 355 2.76 1.37 33.29
N ALA A 356 3.88 0.72 33.67
CA ALA A 356 3.87 -0.67 34.09
C ALA A 356 2.70 -0.91 35.06
N PRO A 357 1.97 -2.04 34.97
CA PRO A 357 0.81 -2.27 35.80
C PRO A 357 1.19 -2.09 37.26
N GLU A 358 0.59 -1.10 37.91
CA GLU A 358 0.68 -0.91 39.36
C GLU A 358 0.09 -2.18 40.01
N ARG A 359 0.96 -3.08 40.46
CA ARG A 359 0.51 -4.20 41.30
C ARG A 359 0.23 -3.65 42.69
N PRO A 360 -0.99 -3.80 43.23
CA PRO A 360 -1.40 -3.19 44.50
C PRO A 360 -0.56 -3.60 45.72
N ASP A 361 0.14 -4.73 45.69
CA ASP A 361 0.85 -5.27 46.87
C ASP A 361 2.31 -4.79 47.07
N ASP A 362 2.92 -4.12 46.08
CA ASP A 362 4.34 -3.69 46.17
C ASP A 362 4.51 -2.23 46.68
N LEU A 363 3.42 -1.62 47.19
CA LEU A 363 3.34 -0.24 47.73
C LEU A 363 4.23 0.03 48.97
N SER A 364 4.86 -1.00 49.53
CA SER A 364 5.75 -0.87 50.69
C SER A 364 7.24 -0.78 50.30
N TYR A 365 7.66 -1.27 49.13
CA TYR A 365 9.09 -1.40 48.78
C TYR A 365 9.63 -0.23 47.93
N TRP A 366 8.77 0.50 47.22
CA TRP A 366 9.18 1.50 46.22
C TRP A 366 9.05 2.97 46.67
N ARG A 367 8.77 3.22 47.94
CA ARG A 367 8.26 4.50 48.49
C ARG A 367 9.24 5.70 48.49
N ALA A 368 10.36 5.62 47.76
CA ALA A 368 11.37 6.70 47.67
C ALA A 368 11.57 7.27 46.26
N THR A 369 10.85 6.80 45.24
CA THR A 369 11.10 7.20 43.85
C THR A 369 9.91 7.98 43.27
N PRO A 370 10.11 9.16 42.66
CA PRO A 370 9.03 9.93 42.09
C PRO A 370 8.34 9.16 40.96
N PRO A 371 7.01 9.27 40.81
CA PRO A 371 6.28 8.61 39.73
C PRO A 371 6.80 9.08 38.36
N PRO A 372 6.86 8.19 37.34
CA PRO A 372 7.23 8.60 35.99
C PRO A 372 6.22 9.63 35.47
N PRO A 373 6.67 10.72 34.82
CA PRO A 373 5.77 11.74 34.29
C PRO A 373 4.89 11.18 33.16
N ALA A 374 3.64 11.64 33.09
CA ALA A 374 2.60 11.14 32.18
C ALA A 374 2.71 11.61 30.72
N ASN A 375 3.78 12.33 30.33
CA ASN A 375 3.93 12.84 28.97
C ASN A 375 4.73 11.86 28.10
N GLY A 376 4.13 11.42 27.00
CA GLY A 376 4.78 10.65 25.94
C GLY A 376 5.94 11.40 25.28
N LEU A 377 6.84 10.66 24.64
CA LEU A 377 8.00 11.22 23.94
C LEU A 377 7.55 12.04 22.72
N ASN A 378 7.94 13.32 22.65
CA ASN A 378 7.70 14.15 21.47
C ASN A 378 8.74 13.83 20.38
N ALA A 379 8.27 13.36 19.22
CA ALA A 379 9.12 12.95 18.10
C ALA A 379 10.08 14.06 17.62
N GLY A 380 9.65 15.33 17.62
CA GLY A 380 10.51 16.46 17.21
C GLY A 380 11.67 16.70 18.17
N GLN A 381 11.42 16.61 19.48
CA GLN A 381 12.47 16.75 20.50
C GLN A 381 13.43 15.57 20.48
N VAL A 382 12.91 14.35 20.33
CA VAL A 382 13.74 13.15 20.20
C VAL A 382 14.66 13.28 18.98
N ALA A 383 14.17 13.73 17.83
CA ALA A 383 14.99 13.95 16.64
C ALA A 383 16.16 14.93 16.89
N GLU A 384 15.91 16.04 17.58
CA GLU A 384 16.96 17.02 17.94
C GLU A 384 18.03 16.39 18.86
N HIS A 385 17.61 15.57 19.84
CA HIS A 385 18.52 14.86 20.72
C HIS A 385 19.34 13.79 20.00
N LEU A 386 18.73 13.07 19.06
CA LEU A 386 19.39 12.08 18.21
C LEU A 386 20.44 12.74 17.30
N LEU A 387 20.10 13.85 16.63
CA LEU A 387 21.03 14.60 15.79
C LEU A 387 22.27 15.08 16.55
N ARG A 388 22.13 15.40 17.84
CA ARG A 388 23.27 15.78 18.69
C ARG A 388 24.09 14.59 19.21
N ALA A 389 23.59 13.37 19.13
CA ALA A 389 24.25 12.15 19.61
C ALA A 389 25.12 11.47 18.53
N VAL A 390 24.80 11.72 17.26
CA VAL A 390 25.42 11.13 16.07
C VAL A 390 26.48 12.08 15.47
N ARG A 391 27.34 11.55 14.61
CA ARG A 391 28.39 12.33 13.91
C ARG A 391 27.76 13.14 12.76
N ASP A 392 28.44 14.18 12.31
CA ASP A 392 27.99 14.99 11.16
C ASP A 392 27.89 14.18 9.85
N THR A 393 28.65 13.07 9.75
CA THR A 393 28.62 12.13 8.63
C THR A 393 27.44 11.16 8.68
N ASP A 394 26.79 11.04 9.84
CA ASP A 394 25.68 10.11 10.03
C ASP A 394 24.38 10.73 9.50
N ILE A 395 23.53 9.90 8.91
CA ILE A 395 22.28 10.35 8.26
C ILE A 395 21.10 9.85 9.07
N LEU A 396 20.49 10.74 9.82
CA LEU A 396 19.20 10.50 10.47
C LEU A 396 18.08 10.92 9.52
N ALA A 397 17.15 10.01 9.24
CA ALA A 397 15.99 10.26 8.41
C ALA A 397 14.69 9.92 9.11
N ARG A 398 13.65 10.68 8.81
CA ARG A 398 12.28 10.42 9.29
C ARG A 398 11.53 9.59 8.27
N VAL A 399 10.97 8.47 8.73
CA VAL A 399 10.19 7.53 7.90
C VAL A 399 8.70 7.77 8.09
N ASP A 400 8.28 7.94 9.34
CA ASP A 400 6.90 8.20 9.73
C ASP A 400 6.87 9.17 10.92
N GLU A 401 5.70 9.47 11.48
CA GLU A 401 5.55 10.37 12.62
C GLU A 401 6.40 9.93 13.82
N ASN A 402 6.49 8.62 14.05
CA ASN A 402 7.11 7.98 15.20
C ASN A 402 8.27 7.03 14.85
N GLU A 403 8.74 7.01 13.59
CA GLU A 403 9.79 6.10 13.13
C GLU A 403 10.92 6.86 12.43
N PHE A 404 12.14 6.63 12.90
CA PHE A 404 13.37 7.21 12.38
C PHE A 404 14.35 6.11 11.98
N HIS A 405 15.14 6.38 10.95
CA HIS A 405 16.24 5.51 10.53
C HIS A 405 17.55 6.29 10.54
N LEU A 406 18.57 5.68 11.11
CA LEU A 406 19.92 6.23 11.18
C LEU A 406 20.84 5.37 10.33
N LEU A 407 21.66 6.02 9.49
CA LEU A 407 22.76 5.39 8.77
C LEU A 407 24.05 5.94 9.35
N MET A 408 24.93 5.04 9.78
CA MET A 408 26.26 5.36 10.32
C MET A 408 27.31 4.78 9.37
N PRO A 409 27.81 5.57 8.39
CA PRO A 409 28.87 5.15 7.48
C PRO A 409 30.14 4.78 8.24
N GLU A 410 30.90 3.83 7.71
CA GLU A 410 32.19 3.39 8.27
C GLU A 410 32.14 3.02 9.77
N THR A 411 30.97 2.62 10.25
CA THR A 411 30.74 2.34 11.67
C THR A 411 30.50 0.85 11.87
N ALA A 412 31.39 0.20 12.61
CA ALA A 412 31.29 -1.22 12.97
C ALA A 412 30.29 -1.44 14.12
N GLY A 413 29.91 -2.69 14.38
CA GLY A 413 28.85 -3.01 15.35
C GLY A 413 29.15 -2.51 16.77
N LEU A 414 30.39 -2.65 17.26
CA LEU A 414 30.76 -2.12 18.59
C LEU A 414 30.63 -0.59 18.70
N GLU A 415 31.01 0.12 17.63
CA GLU A 415 30.89 1.59 17.57
C GLU A 415 29.42 2.02 17.50
N ALA A 416 28.59 1.25 16.81
CA ALA A 416 27.15 1.45 16.77
C ALA A 416 26.49 1.24 18.14
N HIS A 417 26.93 0.24 18.92
CA HIS A 417 26.52 0.08 20.32
C HIS A 417 26.93 1.29 21.18
N ALA A 418 28.12 1.87 20.95
CA ALA A 418 28.51 3.11 21.61
C ALA A 418 27.61 4.29 21.21
N CYS A 419 27.23 4.38 19.94
CA CYS A 419 26.26 5.38 19.47
C CYS A 419 24.89 5.19 20.14
N HIS A 420 24.41 3.95 20.22
CA HIS A 420 23.17 3.59 20.91
C HIS A 420 23.14 4.06 22.37
N ARG A 421 24.22 3.82 23.13
CA ARG A 421 24.35 4.34 24.51
C ARG A 421 24.31 5.87 24.58
N ARG A 422 24.99 6.57 23.66
CA ARG A 422 24.94 8.04 23.59
C ARG A 422 23.53 8.55 23.31
N MET A 423 22.82 7.94 22.37
CA MET A 423 21.44 8.30 22.02
C MET A 423 20.52 8.16 23.24
N LEU A 424 20.54 7.00 23.90
CA LEU A 424 19.73 6.76 25.11
C LEU A 424 20.06 7.74 26.23
N SER A 425 21.35 7.98 26.50
CA SER A 425 21.79 8.89 27.56
C SER A 425 21.35 10.33 27.32
N ARG A 426 21.40 10.83 26.06
CA ARG A 426 20.97 12.19 25.74
C ARG A 426 19.46 12.36 25.85
N VAL A 427 18.68 11.37 25.41
CA VAL A 427 17.21 11.42 25.54
C VAL A 427 16.79 11.31 27.02
N ALA A 428 17.47 10.48 27.83
CA ALA A 428 17.20 10.41 29.27
C ALA A 428 17.56 11.71 30.01
N GLY A 429 18.67 12.36 29.62
CA GLY A 429 19.17 13.57 30.26
C GLY A 429 18.31 14.82 30.01
N SER A 430 17.60 14.91 28.88
CA SER A 430 16.74 16.06 28.55
C SER A 430 15.47 16.11 29.40
N GLU A 431 14.98 14.96 29.86
CA GLU A 431 13.71 14.86 30.57
C GLU A 431 13.84 15.08 32.09
N LYS A 432 15.01 15.51 32.60
CA LYS A 432 15.35 15.43 34.03
C LYS A 432 15.16 14.03 34.64
N ARG A 433 15.09 12.99 33.79
CA ARG A 433 14.91 11.57 34.15
C ARG A 433 16.26 10.93 34.48
N ALA A 434 16.97 11.48 35.46
CA ALA A 434 18.20 10.89 35.94
C ALA A 434 17.92 9.48 36.49
N GLY A 435 18.33 8.44 35.77
CA GLY A 435 18.23 7.05 36.22
C GLY A 435 17.08 6.20 35.65
N TYR A 436 16.49 6.57 34.51
CA TYR A 436 15.57 5.69 33.76
C TYR A 436 15.86 5.70 32.26
N LEU A 437 15.76 4.53 31.61
CA LEU A 437 15.69 4.46 30.15
C LEU A 437 14.41 5.15 29.66
N PRO A 438 14.45 5.94 28.57
CA PRO A 438 13.25 6.57 28.02
C PRO A 438 12.24 5.49 27.62
N LYS A 439 11.17 5.34 28.41
CA LYS A 439 10.07 4.42 28.10
C LYS A 439 9.45 4.84 26.77
N GLY A 440 9.35 3.90 25.84
CA GLY A 440 8.81 4.12 24.50
C GLY A 440 9.86 4.44 23.42
N LEU A 441 11.15 4.57 23.73
CA LEU A 441 12.19 4.66 22.69
C LEU A 441 12.81 3.28 22.43
N LEU A 442 12.44 2.66 21.31
CA LEU A 442 12.94 1.36 20.88
C LEU A 442 14.02 1.56 19.81
N VAL A 443 15.18 0.92 19.98
CA VAL A 443 16.30 1.05 19.04
C VAL A 443 16.86 -0.31 18.70
N GLY A 444 17.01 -0.59 17.40
CA GLY A 444 17.60 -1.82 16.91
C GLY A 444 18.65 -1.54 15.85
N LEU A 445 19.82 -2.18 16.00
CA LEU A 445 20.98 -2.01 15.12
C LEU A 445 21.08 -3.17 14.12
N ALA A 446 21.55 -2.91 12.90
CA ALA A 446 21.94 -3.94 11.93
C ALA A 446 23.20 -3.52 11.17
N THR A 447 24.19 -4.42 11.12
CA THR A 447 25.53 -4.17 10.60
C THR A 447 25.74 -4.89 9.27
N PHE A 448 26.18 -4.18 8.24
CA PHE A 448 26.60 -4.76 6.97
C PHE A 448 28.06 -5.26 7.04
N PRO A 449 28.40 -6.43 6.47
CA PRO A 449 27.56 -7.37 5.72
C PRO A 449 26.94 -8.50 6.56
N HIS A 450 27.17 -8.49 7.89
CA HIS A 450 26.81 -9.62 8.76
C HIS A 450 25.31 -9.87 8.84
N ASP A 451 24.52 -8.82 9.01
CA ASP A 451 23.07 -8.93 9.15
C ASP A 451 22.35 -9.00 7.80
N GLY A 452 22.96 -8.53 6.72
CA GLY A 452 22.34 -8.61 5.41
C GLY A 452 23.17 -8.05 4.27
N GLN A 453 22.77 -8.41 3.05
CA GLN A 453 23.46 -8.04 1.82
C GLN A 453 22.80 -6.89 1.04
N GLY A 454 21.63 -6.43 1.52
CA GLY A 454 20.84 -5.36 0.92
C GLY A 454 20.04 -4.59 1.97
N LEU A 455 19.60 -3.38 1.61
CA LEU A 455 18.99 -2.42 2.53
C LEU A 455 17.71 -2.96 3.17
N ALA A 456 16.78 -3.51 2.38
CA ALA A 456 15.56 -4.13 2.91
C ALA A 456 15.82 -5.23 3.96
N GLN A 457 16.87 -6.04 3.80
CA GLN A 457 17.21 -7.08 4.79
C GLN A 457 17.73 -6.46 6.08
N LEU A 458 18.63 -5.47 5.99
CA LEU A 458 19.18 -4.77 7.14
C LEU A 458 18.08 -4.05 7.93
N LEU A 459 17.20 -3.32 7.25
CA LEU A 459 16.08 -2.60 7.89
C LEU A 459 15.13 -3.56 8.60
N ARG A 460 14.84 -4.72 7.99
CA ARG A 460 13.99 -5.75 8.59
C ARG A 460 14.59 -6.31 9.89
N ILE A 461 15.91 -6.50 9.93
CA ILE A 461 16.60 -7.01 11.12
C ILE A 461 16.71 -5.93 12.18
N ALA A 462 17.08 -4.70 11.80
CA ALA A 462 17.12 -3.56 12.71
C ALA A 462 15.75 -3.33 13.37
N ARG A 463 14.66 -3.31 12.58
CA ARG A 463 13.30 -3.17 13.11
C ARG A 463 12.89 -4.31 14.02
N ARG A 464 13.21 -5.56 13.66
CA ARG A 464 12.94 -6.72 14.53
C ARG A 464 13.68 -6.61 15.87
N ARG A 465 14.94 -6.17 15.85
CA ARG A 465 15.73 -5.96 17.07
C ARG A 465 15.18 -4.80 17.90
N ALA A 466 14.71 -3.72 17.27
CA ALA A 466 14.04 -2.62 17.95
C ALA A 466 12.78 -3.12 18.66
N GLU A 467 11.90 -3.84 17.97
CA GLU A 467 10.69 -4.42 18.58
C GLU A 467 11.04 -5.38 19.73
N ALA A 468 12.11 -6.16 19.60
CA ALA A 468 12.53 -7.08 20.64
C ALA A 468 12.93 -6.36 21.95
N THR A 469 13.45 -5.13 21.88
CA THR A 469 13.79 -4.33 23.06
C THR A 469 12.59 -3.97 23.93
N LYS A 470 11.37 -3.96 23.36
CA LYS A 470 10.12 -3.73 24.12
C LYS A 470 9.93 -4.72 25.27
N SER A 471 10.41 -5.95 25.09
CA SER A 471 10.36 -7.01 26.11
C SER A 471 11.47 -6.94 27.15
N SER A 472 12.37 -5.94 27.06
CA SER A 472 13.51 -5.80 27.97
C SER A 472 13.05 -5.59 29.42
N ILE A 473 13.67 -6.34 30.33
CA ILE A 473 13.45 -6.23 31.77
C ILE A 473 13.86 -4.85 32.31
N LEU A 474 14.78 -4.15 31.63
CA LEU A 474 15.26 -2.84 32.07
C LEU A 474 14.23 -1.72 31.96
N HIS A 475 13.12 -1.93 31.24
CA HIS A 475 11.99 -1.00 31.29
C HIS A 475 11.25 -1.03 32.63
N ARG A 476 11.44 -2.08 33.44
CA ARG A 476 10.77 -2.31 34.73
C ARG A 476 11.70 -2.10 35.93
N VAL A 477 13.00 -2.33 35.74
CA VAL A 477 14.02 -2.19 36.80
C VAL A 477 14.44 -0.72 36.96
N PRO A 478 14.36 -0.13 38.17
CA PRO A 478 14.88 1.21 38.45
C PRO A 478 16.39 1.28 38.23
N GLN A 479 16.89 2.36 37.60
CA GLN A 479 18.34 2.54 37.38
C GLN A 479 18.97 3.54 38.37
N ASP A 480 18.45 3.54 39.60
CA ASP A 480 18.93 4.36 40.72
C ASP A 480 20.35 3.96 41.20
N ARG A 481 20.80 4.55 42.31
CA ARG A 481 22.14 4.33 42.91
C ARG A 481 22.24 3.04 43.73
N ARG A 482 21.33 2.07 43.56
CA ARG A 482 21.41 0.77 44.26
C ARG A 482 22.74 0.06 43.98
N SER A 483 23.15 -0.75 44.94
CA SER A 483 24.29 -1.63 44.78
C SER A 483 24.00 -2.67 43.69
N ILE A 484 25.05 -3.14 43.01
CA ILE A 484 24.89 -4.10 41.92
C ILE A 484 24.29 -5.43 42.43
N GLY A 485 24.59 -5.83 43.66
CA GLY A 485 24.00 -7.01 44.31
C GLY A 485 22.48 -6.89 44.51
N GLU A 486 21.96 -5.71 44.85
CA GLU A 486 20.51 -5.47 44.96
C GLU A 486 19.82 -5.54 43.60
N ILE A 487 20.43 -4.94 42.57
CA ILE A 487 19.92 -4.98 41.20
C ILE A 487 19.84 -6.43 40.70
N PHE A 488 20.81 -7.27 41.03
CA PHE A 488 20.77 -8.68 40.63
C PHE A 488 19.70 -9.46 41.37
N SER A 489 19.54 -9.25 42.68
CA SER A 489 18.44 -9.85 43.42
C SER A 489 17.07 -9.47 42.82
N LEU A 490 16.91 -8.24 42.34
CA LEU A 490 15.71 -7.81 41.62
C LEU A 490 15.56 -8.51 40.25
N LEU A 491 16.62 -8.56 39.45
CA LEU A 491 16.60 -9.22 38.13
C LEU A 491 16.24 -10.72 38.23
N VAL A 492 16.75 -11.41 39.26
CA VAL A 492 16.39 -12.81 39.52
C VAL A 492 14.94 -12.95 40.00
N ARG A 493 14.43 -12.01 40.82
CA ARG A 493 13.03 -12.00 41.28
C ARG A 493 12.03 -11.67 40.16
N GLU A 494 12.40 -10.76 39.26
CA GLU A 494 11.54 -10.31 38.15
C GLU A 494 11.61 -11.19 36.90
N ALA A 495 12.38 -12.29 36.93
CA ALA A 495 12.54 -13.19 35.80
C ALA A 495 11.18 -13.62 35.21
N PRO A 496 10.84 -13.23 33.97
CA PRO A 496 9.51 -13.45 33.43
C PRO A 496 9.27 -14.91 33.03
N SER A 497 8.00 -15.29 32.97
CA SER A 497 7.55 -16.56 32.38
C SER A 497 7.90 -16.57 30.88
N ALA A 498 8.54 -17.63 30.41
CA ALA A 498 9.07 -17.70 29.04
C ALA A 498 7.97 -17.45 27.99
N GLU A 499 8.11 -16.35 27.24
CA GLU A 499 7.49 -16.24 25.92
C GLU A 499 8.13 -17.28 25.00
N GLY A 500 7.36 -17.76 24.01
CA GLY A 500 7.68 -18.93 23.19
C GLY A 500 9.11 -18.95 22.58
N PRO A 501 9.52 -20.09 22.01
CA PRO A 501 10.91 -20.29 21.56
C PRO A 501 11.41 -19.29 20.50
N SER A 502 10.53 -18.51 19.88
CA SER A 502 10.84 -17.47 18.89
C SER A 502 11.29 -16.11 19.49
N ALA A 503 11.07 -15.88 20.79
CA ALA A 503 11.47 -14.64 21.47
C ALA A 503 12.92 -14.75 21.98
N ILE A 504 13.89 -14.58 21.07
CA ILE A 504 15.33 -14.82 21.33
C ILE A 504 15.92 -13.78 22.30
N SER A 505 15.49 -12.53 22.20
CA SER A 505 15.98 -11.43 23.06
C SER A 505 15.23 -11.31 24.40
N ALA A 506 14.14 -12.05 24.57
CA ALA A 506 13.40 -12.02 25.84
C ALA A 506 14.26 -12.64 26.95
N PRO A 507 14.26 -12.04 28.17
CA PRO A 507 15.00 -12.58 29.29
C PRO A 507 14.41 -13.92 29.74
N ARG A 508 15.30 -14.88 30.03
CA ARG A 508 14.95 -16.23 30.48
C ARG A 508 15.56 -16.52 31.84
N ALA A 509 14.80 -17.17 32.69
CA ALA A 509 15.31 -17.69 33.95
C ALA A 509 16.38 -18.76 33.67
N LEU A 510 17.48 -18.68 34.42
CA LEU A 510 18.59 -19.62 34.42
C LEU A 510 18.50 -20.41 35.73
N ASP A 511 18.39 -21.72 35.65
CA ASP A 511 18.56 -22.64 36.79
C ASP A 511 19.32 -23.86 36.27
N LEU A 512 20.63 -23.70 36.13
CA LEU A 512 21.52 -24.66 35.47
C LEU A 512 22.65 -25.06 36.41
N SER A 513 23.21 -26.25 36.20
CA SER A 513 24.48 -26.60 36.83
C SER A 513 25.57 -25.62 36.40
N VAL A 514 26.61 -25.45 37.23
CA VAL A 514 27.79 -24.64 36.85
C VAL A 514 28.39 -25.13 35.52
N THR A 515 28.48 -26.45 35.31
CA THR A 515 28.99 -27.04 34.06
C THR A 515 28.16 -26.62 32.84
N ASP A 516 26.84 -26.69 32.92
CA ASP A 516 25.96 -26.31 31.81
C ASP A 516 25.99 -24.80 31.55
N THR A 517 26.11 -24.00 32.61
CA THR A 517 26.29 -22.55 32.52
C THR A 517 27.59 -22.19 31.78
N VAL A 518 28.67 -22.91 32.08
CA VAL A 518 29.97 -22.79 31.40
C VAL A 518 29.86 -23.18 29.92
N LEU A 519 29.13 -24.25 29.59
CA LEU A 519 28.89 -24.66 28.20
C LEU A 519 28.10 -23.59 27.41
N LEU A 520 27.07 -23.03 28.03
CA LEU A 520 26.28 -21.93 27.46
C LEU A 520 27.16 -20.70 27.18
N ALA A 521 27.91 -20.24 28.18
CA ALA A 521 28.86 -19.13 28.05
C ALA A 521 29.88 -19.37 26.93
N THR A 522 30.44 -20.58 26.85
CA THR A 522 31.40 -20.97 25.82
C THR A 522 30.77 -20.90 24.42
N SER A 523 29.53 -21.36 24.26
CA SER A 523 28.80 -21.31 22.99
C SER A 523 28.57 -19.87 22.53
N VAL A 524 28.15 -19.00 23.45
CA VAL A 524 27.92 -17.57 23.19
C VAL A 524 29.22 -16.90 22.74
N ILE A 525 30.33 -17.11 23.46
CA ILE A 525 31.62 -16.49 23.13
C ILE A 525 32.13 -16.99 21.78
N ARG A 526 32.07 -18.30 21.50
CA ARG A 526 32.46 -18.84 20.18
C ARG A 526 31.64 -18.23 19.05
N ASN A 527 30.35 -17.97 19.28
CA ASN A 527 29.52 -17.32 18.28
C ASN A 527 29.94 -15.86 18.07
N ALA A 528 30.10 -15.10 19.16
CA ALA A 528 30.55 -13.71 19.12
C ALA A 528 31.88 -13.54 18.36
N LEU A 529 32.85 -14.42 18.60
CA LEU A 529 34.16 -14.40 17.94
C LEU A 529 34.11 -14.63 16.42
N ARG A 530 32.99 -15.11 15.87
CA ARG A 530 32.81 -15.25 14.41
C ARG A 530 32.50 -13.90 13.73
N GLY A 531 32.00 -12.92 14.47
CA GLY A 531 31.55 -11.62 13.95
C GLY A 531 32.66 -10.57 13.76
N GLY A 532 33.86 -10.82 14.26
CA GLY A 532 34.94 -9.84 14.32
C GLY A 532 35.09 -9.29 15.73
N ALA A 533 35.01 -7.97 15.90
CA ALA A 533 35.32 -7.35 17.17
C ALA A 533 34.33 -7.70 18.29
N VAL A 534 34.85 -8.03 19.48
CA VAL A 534 34.05 -8.42 20.64
C VAL A 534 34.59 -7.78 21.91
N LEU A 535 33.69 -7.25 22.73
CA LEU A 535 33.96 -6.84 24.10
C LEU A 535 33.29 -7.84 25.06
N ILE A 536 34.09 -8.47 25.92
CA ILE A 536 33.67 -9.49 26.88
C ILE A 536 33.95 -8.98 28.28
N LEU A 537 32.94 -8.98 29.14
CA LEU A 537 33.11 -8.77 30.57
C LEU A 537 32.70 -10.03 31.30
N VAL A 538 33.51 -10.50 32.23
CA VAL A 538 33.24 -11.72 32.99
C VAL A 538 33.62 -11.51 34.46
N ALA A 539 32.75 -11.94 35.37
CA ALA A 539 33.07 -12.00 36.79
C ALA A 539 34.15 -13.06 37.03
N HIS A 540 35.17 -12.75 37.82
CA HIS A 540 36.31 -13.62 38.02
C HIS A 540 36.93 -13.46 39.42
N HIS A 541 36.93 -14.55 40.18
CA HIS A 541 37.79 -14.81 41.33
C HIS A 541 37.89 -16.33 41.54
N ASP A 542 38.69 -16.78 42.51
CA ASP A 542 38.99 -18.21 42.75
C ASP A 542 37.77 -19.10 43.06
N GLY A 543 36.62 -18.49 43.35
CA GLY A 543 35.36 -19.19 43.65
C GLY A 543 34.39 -19.30 42.47
N LEU A 544 34.73 -18.74 41.30
CA LEU A 544 33.87 -18.70 40.12
C LEU A 544 34.44 -19.55 38.98
N SER A 545 33.56 -20.22 38.26
CA SER A 545 33.94 -21.13 37.17
C SER A 545 33.89 -20.46 35.80
N LEU A 546 33.06 -19.43 35.59
CA LEU A 546 32.95 -18.76 34.29
C LEU A 546 34.24 -18.03 33.91
N GLY A 547 34.76 -17.16 34.80
CA GLY A 547 35.94 -16.35 34.50
C GLY A 547 37.18 -17.18 34.14
N ALA A 548 37.39 -18.31 34.81
CA ALA A 548 38.49 -19.23 34.49
C ALA A 548 38.31 -19.86 33.10
N GLN A 549 37.10 -20.32 32.76
CA GLN A 549 36.83 -20.91 31.44
C GLN A 549 36.95 -19.89 30.31
N VAL A 550 36.43 -18.67 30.50
CA VAL A 550 36.52 -17.60 29.49
C VAL A 550 37.98 -17.27 29.19
N LYS A 551 38.83 -17.16 30.23
CA LYS A 551 40.28 -16.98 30.05
C LYS A 551 40.93 -18.14 29.29
N ALA A 552 40.57 -19.38 29.62
CA ALA A 552 41.10 -20.56 28.92
C ALA A 552 40.69 -20.59 27.43
N LEU A 553 39.46 -20.20 27.11
CA LEU A 553 38.96 -20.12 25.73
C LEU A 553 39.68 -19.04 24.90
N LEU A 554 40.13 -17.97 25.56
CA LEU A 554 40.76 -16.80 24.95
C LEU A 554 42.29 -16.78 25.13
N ALA A 555 42.92 -17.94 25.41
CA ALA A 555 44.33 -18.06 25.74
C ALA A 555 45.31 -17.48 24.69
N SER A 556 44.85 -17.23 23.46
CA SER A 556 45.60 -16.49 22.45
C SER A 556 45.06 -15.05 22.33
N PRO A 557 45.89 -14.02 22.55
CA PRO A 557 45.47 -12.64 22.39
C PRO A 557 45.08 -12.38 20.92
N ARG A 558 44.00 -11.64 20.72
CA ARG A 558 43.51 -11.22 19.41
C ARG A 558 43.25 -9.72 19.46
N ASP A 559 43.67 -9.00 18.43
CA ASP A 559 43.55 -7.54 18.38
C ASP A 559 42.09 -7.05 18.34
N ASP A 560 41.17 -7.92 17.94
CA ASP A 560 39.73 -7.65 17.84
C ASP A 560 38.94 -8.05 19.10
N VAL A 561 39.59 -8.59 20.14
CA VAL A 561 38.90 -9.07 21.36
C VAL A 561 39.38 -8.33 22.59
N VAL A 562 38.46 -7.61 23.24
CA VAL A 562 38.70 -6.94 24.53
C VAL A 562 38.03 -7.75 25.64
N VAL A 563 38.80 -8.13 26.66
CA VAL A 563 38.29 -8.92 27.79
C VAL A 563 38.57 -8.20 29.11
N HIS A 564 37.52 -7.98 29.88
CA HIS A 564 37.62 -7.50 31.26
C HIS A 564 37.20 -8.61 32.22
N ALA A 565 38.18 -9.15 32.95
CA ALA A 565 37.92 -10.03 34.09
C ALA A 565 37.77 -9.17 35.35
N LEU A 566 36.59 -9.20 35.95
CA LEU A 566 36.19 -8.29 37.04
C LEU A 566 36.11 -9.05 38.36
N ASP A 567 36.84 -8.60 39.36
CA ASP A 567 36.65 -9.05 40.75
C ASP A 567 35.59 -8.17 41.41
N LEU A 568 34.45 -8.77 41.76
CA LEU A 568 33.28 -8.06 42.29
C LEU A 568 33.20 -8.14 43.82
N ARG A 569 34.12 -8.83 44.50
CA ARG A 569 34.07 -9.05 45.96
C ARG A 569 34.15 -7.76 46.79
N SER A 570 34.67 -6.68 46.22
CA SER A 570 34.65 -5.36 46.86
C SER A 570 33.26 -4.70 46.88
N ALA A 571 32.31 -5.20 46.09
CA ALA A 571 30.95 -4.70 46.04
C ALA A 571 30.02 -5.52 46.96
N PRO A 572 29.13 -4.87 47.73
CA PRO A 572 28.29 -5.56 48.69
C PRO A 572 27.32 -6.53 48.00
N GLY A 573 27.21 -7.75 48.55
CA GLY A 573 26.30 -8.79 48.08
C GLY A 573 26.71 -9.45 46.76
N CYS A 574 28.01 -9.44 46.45
CA CYS A 574 28.54 -9.87 45.16
C CYS A 574 29.49 -11.08 45.17
N ASP A 575 29.64 -11.74 46.31
CA ASP A 575 30.63 -12.81 46.52
C ASP A 575 30.33 -14.10 45.75
N ASP A 576 29.07 -14.32 45.39
CA ASP A 576 28.56 -15.53 44.74
C ASP A 576 28.04 -15.29 43.31
N ILE A 577 28.33 -14.13 42.71
CA ILE A 577 27.78 -13.76 41.41
C ILE A 577 28.64 -14.29 40.26
N GLU A 578 28.03 -15.10 39.43
CA GLU A 578 28.49 -15.45 38.09
C GLU A 578 27.86 -14.47 37.08
N ALA A 579 28.69 -13.72 36.34
CA ALA A 579 28.22 -12.77 35.33
C ALA A 579 29.07 -12.81 34.06
N LEU A 580 28.40 -12.68 32.92
CA LEU A 580 28.98 -12.60 31.59
C LEU A 580 28.21 -11.58 30.74
N CYS A 581 28.90 -10.57 30.23
CA CYS A 581 28.38 -9.66 29.21
C CYS A 581 29.22 -9.78 27.95
N VAL A 582 28.57 -9.95 26.81
CA VAL A 582 29.21 -10.03 25.49
C VAL A 582 28.56 -9.00 24.59
N LEU A 583 29.35 -8.07 24.09
CA LEU A 583 28.97 -7.10 23.07
C LEU A 583 29.79 -7.44 21.82
N ALA A 584 29.12 -7.76 20.72
CA ALA A 584 29.75 -8.21 19.48
C ALA A 584 29.14 -7.51 18.26
N GLU A 585 29.82 -7.64 17.12
CA GLU A 585 29.41 -7.02 15.85
C GLU A 585 27.98 -7.34 15.40
N HIS A 586 27.50 -8.55 15.71
CA HIS A 586 26.20 -9.08 15.27
C HIS A 586 25.17 -9.21 16.40
N GLY A 587 25.47 -8.68 17.60
CA GLY A 587 24.53 -8.71 18.71
C GLY A 587 25.18 -8.67 20.08
N ALA A 588 24.32 -8.73 21.09
CA ALA A 588 24.69 -8.64 22.49
C ALA A 588 24.07 -9.78 23.29
N TYR A 589 24.75 -10.19 24.35
CA TYR A 589 24.27 -11.21 25.26
C TYR A 589 24.68 -10.87 26.70
N ALA A 590 23.77 -11.12 27.63
CA ALA A 590 24.04 -10.97 29.04
C ALA A 590 23.56 -12.20 29.82
N LEU A 591 24.35 -12.61 30.79
CA LEU A 591 24.04 -13.64 31.77
C LEU A 591 24.47 -13.13 33.14
N VAL A 592 23.59 -13.27 34.11
CA VAL A 592 23.88 -12.97 35.52
C VAL A 592 23.13 -13.95 36.41
N GLY A 593 23.83 -14.53 37.38
CA GLY A 593 23.23 -15.45 38.33
C GLY A 593 24.06 -15.61 39.59
N ARG A 594 23.45 -16.18 40.63
CA ARG A 594 24.11 -16.54 41.88
C ARG A 594 24.45 -18.02 41.87
N ASN A 595 25.68 -18.33 42.21
CA ASN A 595 26.15 -19.70 42.40
C ASN A 595 25.77 -20.17 43.82
N GLN A 596 24.75 -21.01 43.91
CA GLN A 596 24.26 -21.58 45.16
C GLN A 596 24.38 -23.11 45.10
N GLY A 597 25.39 -23.67 45.77
CA GLY A 597 25.56 -25.12 45.88
C GLY A 597 25.83 -25.82 44.55
N GLY A 598 26.56 -25.18 43.62
CA GLY A 598 26.91 -25.77 42.32
C GLY A 598 25.85 -25.58 41.22
N PHE A 599 24.78 -24.83 41.51
CA PHE A 599 23.78 -24.38 40.55
C PHE A 599 23.83 -22.86 40.42
N VAL A 600 23.73 -22.37 39.20
CA VAL A 600 23.65 -20.94 38.89
C VAL A 600 22.19 -20.58 38.67
N LYS A 601 21.62 -19.85 39.64
CA LYS A 601 20.25 -19.33 39.56
C LYS A 601 20.28 -17.86 39.17
N GLY A 602 19.64 -17.52 38.06
CA GLY A 602 19.78 -16.20 37.48
C GLY A 602 18.89 -15.93 36.29
N ILE A 603 19.35 -15.04 35.43
CA ILE A 603 18.74 -14.72 34.15
C ILE A 603 19.79 -14.65 33.04
N HIS A 604 19.36 -14.90 31.82
CA HIS A 604 20.15 -14.60 30.63
C HIS A 604 19.26 -14.11 29.49
N ALA A 605 19.80 -13.25 28.62
CA ALA A 605 19.08 -12.69 27.48
C ALA A 605 20.03 -12.27 26.36
N ALA A 606 19.59 -12.40 25.11
CA ALA A 606 20.21 -11.73 23.96
C ALA A 606 19.63 -10.31 23.79
N ASP A 607 19.69 -9.53 24.86
CA ASP A 607 19.14 -8.18 24.97
C ASP A 607 20.27 -7.13 25.04
N PRO A 608 20.44 -6.29 24.02
CA PRO A 608 21.42 -5.20 24.01
C PRO A 608 21.29 -4.23 25.18
N LEU A 609 20.05 -3.91 25.61
CA LEU A 609 19.84 -2.99 26.73
C LEU A 609 20.37 -3.61 28.03
N LEU A 610 20.02 -4.86 28.30
CA LEU A 610 20.50 -5.60 29.46
C LEU A 610 22.03 -5.75 29.45
N ALA A 611 22.61 -6.11 28.30
CA ALA A 611 24.05 -6.28 28.16
C ALA A 611 24.82 -4.96 28.39
N ASP A 612 24.39 -3.86 27.79
CA ASP A 612 25.02 -2.54 27.96
C ASP A 612 24.93 -2.08 29.43
N PHE A 613 23.75 -2.22 30.06
CA PHE A 613 23.54 -1.85 31.46
C PHE A 613 24.40 -2.67 32.42
N LEU A 614 24.42 -3.99 32.26
CA LEU A 614 25.22 -4.88 33.10
C LEU A 614 26.71 -4.60 32.91
N ALA A 615 27.19 -4.42 31.68
CA ALA A 615 28.58 -4.08 31.41
C ALA A 615 29.00 -2.77 32.11
N GLU A 616 28.17 -1.73 32.04
CA GLU A 616 28.45 -0.45 32.71
C GLU A 616 28.50 -0.61 34.24
N ARG A 617 27.51 -1.30 34.81
CA ARG A 617 27.37 -1.44 36.27
C ARG A 617 28.41 -2.36 36.88
N LEU A 618 28.71 -3.48 36.23
CA LEU A 618 29.79 -4.40 36.64
C LEU A 618 31.15 -3.71 36.59
N GLY A 619 31.41 -2.94 35.53
CA GLY A 619 32.60 -2.10 35.42
C GLY A 619 32.74 -1.16 36.61
N ARG A 620 31.70 -0.36 36.88
CA ARG A 620 31.70 0.58 38.01
C ARG A 620 31.89 -0.10 39.36
N ALA A 621 31.27 -1.26 39.57
CA ALA A 621 31.42 -2.03 40.81
C ALA A 621 32.86 -2.53 41.03
N ALA A 622 33.56 -2.86 39.94
CA ALA A 622 34.98 -3.23 39.94
C ALA A 622 35.94 -2.01 39.87
N GLY A 623 35.43 -0.77 39.95
CA GLY A 623 36.24 0.44 39.85
C GLY A 623 36.77 0.76 38.44
N LEU A 624 36.24 0.11 37.40
CA LEU A 624 36.67 0.24 36.01
C LEU A 624 35.64 1.00 35.17
N ARG A 625 36.11 1.94 34.34
CA ARG A 625 35.29 2.53 33.27
C ARG A 625 35.41 1.66 32.04
N VAL A 626 34.43 0.77 31.86
CA VAL A 626 34.34 -0.16 30.71
C VAL A 626 34.11 0.59 29.41
N PHE A 627 33.29 1.64 29.46
CA PHE A 627 33.02 2.53 28.34
C PHE A 627 33.75 3.85 28.59
N GLY A 628 34.64 4.21 27.66
CA GLY A 628 35.36 5.48 27.64
C GLY A 628 34.53 6.64 27.13
#